data_AF-Q2FPS9-F1
#
_entry.id   AF-Q2FPS9-F1
#
_cell.length_a   1.000
_cell.length_b   1.000
_cell.length_c   1.000
_cell.angle_alpha   90.00
_cell.angle_beta   90.00
_cell.angle_gamma   90.00
#
_symmetry.space_group_name_H-M   'P 1'
#
loop_
_entity.id
_entity.type
_entity.pdbx_description
1 polymer ?
#
loop_
_entity_poly.entity_id
_entity_poly.type
_entity_poly.pdbx_seq_one_letter_code
_entity_poly.pdbx_strand_id
1 'polypeptide(L)'
;MYRMRDPLEDLDLGAPYDDRMKKRIIQKYKGRGRRAISMVSKGVVVRETQDHYIIHDDSFDHRVIEDTCTCQDYMQTGGPCAHMIAVAIVEAMNPNFDSYDTEIEAWNAYYFEMFGRK
;
A
#
# COMPACT_ATOMS: atom_id res chain seq x y z
N MET A 1 -15.19 -25.40 -7.10
CA MET A 1 -15.18 -23.94 -6.85
C MET A 1 -13.77 -23.43 -7.05
N TYR A 2 -13.50 -22.64 -8.10
CA TYR A 2 -12.20 -21.99 -8.23
C TYR A 2 -12.08 -20.92 -7.14
N ARG A 3 -11.26 -21.16 -6.11
CA ARG A 3 -10.90 -20.13 -5.14
C ARG A 3 -10.04 -19.13 -5.90
N MET A 4 -10.62 -17.98 -6.23
CA MET A 4 -9.88 -16.90 -6.86
C MET A 4 -8.73 -16.52 -5.92
N ARG A 5 -7.49 -16.64 -6.40
CA ARG A 5 -6.28 -16.28 -5.64
C ARG A 5 -6.35 -14.85 -5.14
N ASP A 6 -5.72 -14.59 -4.00
CA ASP A 6 -5.71 -13.25 -3.42
C ASP A 6 -5.03 -12.29 -4.39
N PRO A 7 -5.63 -11.13 -4.71
CA PRO A 7 -4.97 -10.17 -5.58
C PRO A 7 -3.65 -9.63 -5.02
N LEU A 8 -3.44 -9.63 -3.69
CA LEU A 8 -2.16 -9.23 -3.11
C LEU A 8 -1.08 -10.31 -3.31
N GLU A 9 -1.43 -11.58 -3.18
CA GLU A 9 -0.51 -12.69 -3.51
C GLU A 9 -0.09 -12.63 -4.98
N ASP A 10 -1.03 -12.36 -5.90
CA ASP A 10 -0.70 -12.23 -7.31
C ASP A 10 0.22 -11.03 -7.58
N LEU A 11 0.05 -9.91 -6.87
CA LEU A 11 0.94 -8.76 -6.96
C LEU A 11 2.35 -9.10 -6.47
N ASP A 12 2.47 -9.75 -5.32
CA ASP A 12 3.75 -10.22 -4.76
C ASP A 12 4.49 -11.16 -5.73
N LEU A 13 3.73 -11.99 -6.47
CA LEU A 13 4.25 -12.84 -7.54
C LEU A 13 4.58 -12.08 -8.86
N GLY A 14 4.52 -10.75 -8.86
CA GLY A 14 4.91 -9.89 -9.98
C GLY A 14 3.80 -9.60 -10.99
N ALA A 15 2.52 -9.83 -10.66
CA ALA A 15 1.43 -9.36 -11.52
C ALA A 15 1.44 -7.82 -11.59
N PRO A 16 1.06 -7.23 -12.74
CA PRO A 16 1.09 -5.77 -12.88
C PRO A 16 0.04 -5.09 -12.01
N TYR A 17 0.41 -3.97 -11.39
CA TYR A 17 -0.53 -3.07 -10.69
C TYR A 17 -1.31 -2.18 -11.67
N ASP A 18 -2.17 -2.80 -12.48
CA ASP A 18 -3.02 -2.14 -13.47
C ASP A 18 -4.47 -1.95 -13.00
N ASP A 19 -5.34 -1.38 -13.85
CA ASP A 19 -6.75 -1.16 -13.50
C ASP A 19 -7.55 -2.45 -13.28
N ARG A 20 -7.13 -3.56 -13.89
CA ARG A 20 -7.73 -4.87 -13.64
C ARG A 20 -7.36 -5.35 -12.24
N MET A 21 -6.10 -5.21 -11.83
CA MET A 21 -5.66 -5.54 -10.49
C MET A 21 -6.35 -4.67 -9.44
N LYS A 22 -6.43 -3.35 -9.65
CA LYS A 22 -7.19 -2.43 -8.78
C LYS A 22 -8.65 -2.88 -8.59
N LYS A 23 -9.33 -3.30 -9.66
CA LYS A 23 -10.70 -3.84 -9.57
C LYS A 23 -10.77 -5.10 -8.71
N ARG A 24 -9.81 -6.02 -8.83
CA ARG A 24 -9.76 -7.24 -8.02
C ARG A 24 -9.54 -6.93 -6.54
N ILE A 25 -8.62 -6.02 -6.22
CA ILE A 25 -8.37 -5.54 -4.85
C ILE A 25 -9.66 -4.96 -4.26
N ILE A 26 -10.37 -4.10 -5.00
CA ILE A 26 -11.65 -3.52 -4.54
C ILE A 26 -12.73 -4.60 -4.39
N GLN A 27 -12.81 -5.59 -5.27
CA GLN A 27 -13.79 -6.66 -5.17
C GLN A 27 -13.58 -7.53 -3.94
N LYS A 28 -12.32 -7.84 -3.62
CA LYS A 28 -11.91 -8.67 -2.47
C LYS A 28 -12.05 -7.90 -1.15
N TYR A 29 -11.46 -6.71 -1.06
CA TYR A 29 -11.31 -5.94 0.18
C TYR A 29 -12.33 -4.79 0.34
N LYS A 30 -13.26 -4.64 -0.61
CA LYS A 30 -14.35 -3.65 -0.57
C LYS A 30 -13.84 -2.23 -0.33
N GLY A 31 -14.40 -1.53 0.67
CA GLY A 31 -14.03 -0.16 1.01
C GLY A 31 -12.56 -0.02 1.43
N ARG A 32 -12.00 -1.04 2.11
CA ARG A 32 -10.58 -1.05 2.50
C ARG A 32 -9.66 -1.03 1.28
N GLY A 33 -10.00 -1.83 0.25
CA GLY A 33 -9.27 -1.85 -1.01
C GLY A 33 -9.33 -0.51 -1.76
N ARG A 34 -10.47 0.19 -1.75
CA ARG A 34 -10.58 1.54 -2.35
C ARG A 34 -9.69 2.55 -1.64
N ARG A 35 -9.69 2.55 -0.30
CA ARG A 35 -8.84 3.44 0.51
C ARG A 35 -7.36 3.16 0.27
N ALA A 36 -6.96 1.89 0.28
CA ALA A 36 -5.58 1.49 0.01
C ALA A 36 -5.07 2.01 -1.34
N ILE A 37 -5.84 1.80 -2.42
CA ILE A 37 -5.49 2.31 -3.75
C ILE A 37 -5.38 3.84 -3.74
N SER A 38 -6.27 4.53 -3.01
CA SER A 38 -6.19 5.98 -2.87
C SER A 38 -4.93 6.43 -2.13
N MET A 39 -4.49 5.72 -1.08
CA MET A 39 -3.27 6.04 -0.34
C MET A 39 -2.04 5.88 -1.24
N VAL A 40 -1.94 4.77 -1.96
CA VAL A 40 -0.87 4.52 -2.95
C VAL A 40 -0.88 5.58 -4.05
N SER A 41 -2.06 5.96 -4.54
CA SER A 41 -2.23 6.98 -5.58
C SER A 41 -2.00 8.42 -5.09
N LYS A 42 -1.90 8.63 -3.77
CA LYS A 42 -1.54 9.93 -3.18
C LYS A 42 -0.08 9.98 -2.74
N GLY A 43 0.63 8.84 -2.74
CA GLY A 43 2.01 8.78 -2.28
C GLY A 43 2.18 8.95 -0.77
N VAL A 44 1.17 8.60 0.03
CA VAL A 44 1.20 8.82 1.50
C VAL A 44 1.72 7.64 2.30
N VAL A 45 2.20 6.58 1.64
CA VAL A 45 2.78 5.39 2.28
C VAL A 45 4.30 5.52 2.22
N VAL A 46 4.92 5.71 3.37
CA VAL A 46 6.36 5.97 3.51
C VAL A 46 6.98 4.84 4.32
N ARG A 47 8.01 4.17 3.80
CA ARG A 47 8.81 3.19 4.55
C ARG A 47 9.81 3.93 5.44
N GLU A 48 9.78 3.71 6.74
CA GLU A 48 10.80 4.20 7.67
C GLU A 48 11.97 3.20 7.79
N THR A 49 11.67 1.90 7.87
CA THR A 49 12.65 0.80 7.94
C THR A 49 12.09 -0.44 7.24
N GLN A 50 12.87 -1.53 7.17
CA GLN A 50 12.55 -2.74 6.38
C GLN A 50 11.08 -3.19 6.52
N ASP A 51 10.55 -3.22 7.74
CA ASP A 51 9.20 -3.70 8.03
C ASP A 51 8.33 -2.64 8.72
N HIS A 52 8.70 -1.36 8.61
CA HIS A 52 8.01 -0.26 9.26
C HIS A 52 7.60 0.82 8.27
N TYR A 53 6.29 1.06 8.20
CA TYR A 53 5.69 2.05 7.32
C TYR A 53 4.87 3.05 8.12
N ILE A 54 4.99 4.33 7.76
CA ILE A 54 4.08 5.39 8.17
C ILE A 54 3.14 5.70 7.01
N ILE A 55 1.85 5.82 7.31
CA ILE A 55 0.82 6.25 6.38
C ILE A 55 0.20 7.54 6.91
N HIS A 56 0.36 8.62 6.16
CA HIS A 56 -0.27 9.91 6.45
C HIS A 56 -1.69 9.92 5.85
N ASP A 57 -2.70 9.46 6.60
CA ASP A 57 -4.09 9.47 6.17
C ASP A 57 -4.87 10.61 6.86
N ASP A 58 -5.30 11.59 6.06
CA ASP A 58 -6.03 12.79 6.44
C ASP A 58 -5.42 13.61 7.61
N SER A 59 -5.56 13.13 8.85
CA SER A 59 -5.21 13.85 10.10
C SER A 59 -4.47 13.00 11.13
N PHE A 60 -4.20 11.71 10.86
CA PHE A 60 -3.49 10.84 11.78
C PHE A 60 -2.44 10.01 11.04
N ASP A 61 -1.31 9.85 11.70
CA ASP A 61 -0.28 8.94 11.25
C ASP A 61 -0.62 7.52 11.73
N HIS A 62 -0.72 6.60 10.77
CA HIS A 62 -0.88 5.19 11.04
C HIS A 62 0.43 4.47 10.77
N ARG A 63 0.80 3.55 11.66
CA ARG A 63 2.00 2.73 11.50
C ARG A 63 1.59 1.31 11.14
N VAL A 64 2.26 0.76 10.15
CA VAL A 64 2.25 -0.68 9.86
C VAL A 64 3.63 -1.19 10.22
N ILE A 65 3.67 -2.15 11.15
CA ILE A 65 4.90 -2.78 11.62
C ILE A 65 4.72 -4.27 11.47
N GLU A 66 5.53 -4.88 10.60
CA GLU A 66 5.40 -6.28 10.20
C GLU A 66 3.95 -6.57 9.73
N ASP A 67 3.22 -7.42 10.44
CA ASP A 67 1.84 -7.83 10.15
C ASP A 67 0.79 -7.11 11.03
N THR A 68 1.16 -6.01 11.66
CA THR A 68 0.30 -5.25 12.57
C THR A 68 0.08 -3.82 12.10
N CYS A 69 -1.05 -3.23 12.50
CA CYS A 69 -1.34 -1.82 12.23
C CYS A 69 -1.90 -1.10 13.46
N THR A 70 -1.50 0.16 13.65
CA THR A 70 -1.97 0.99 14.77
C THR A 70 -3.37 1.59 14.56
N CYS A 71 -4.02 1.34 13.41
CA CYS A 71 -5.34 1.90 13.15
C CYS A 71 -6.45 1.12 13.88
N GLN A 72 -7.54 1.83 14.17
CA GLN A 72 -8.67 1.25 14.90
C GLN A 72 -9.37 0.09 14.14
N ASP A 73 -9.38 0.11 12.81
CA ASP A 73 -9.94 -0.96 11.98
C ASP A 73 -9.20 -2.30 12.17
N TYR A 74 -7.87 -2.25 12.28
CA TYR A 74 -7.07 -3.43 12.63
C TYR A 74 -7.33 -3.86 14.07
N MET A 75 -7.26 -2.93 15.03
CA MET A 75 -7.50 -3.24 16.45
C MET A 75 -8.86 -3.91 16.70
N GLN A 76 -9.89 -3.56 15.93
CA GLN A 76 -11.23 -4.14 16.06
C GLN A 76 -11.39 -5.48 15.35
N THR A 77 -10.71 -5.70 14.23
CA THR A 77 -10.98 -6.87 13.37
C THR A 77 -9.87 -7.91 13.34
N GLY A 78 -8.64 -7.55 13.74
CA GLY A 78 -7.44 -8.39 13.65
C GLY A 78 -7.07 -8.81 12.22
N GLY A 79 -7.75 -8.27 11.21
CA GLY A 79 -7.54 -8.60 9.81
C GLY A 79 -6.99 -7.44 9.00
N PRO A 80 -6.67 -7.65 7.70
CA PRO A 80 -6.06 -6.63 6.86
C PRO A 80 -6.91 -5.36 6.78
N CYS A 81 -6.38 -4.27 7.32
CA CYS A 81 -6.96 -2.92 7.21
C CYS A 81 -6.51 -2.26 5.90
N ALA A 82 -7.05 -1.08 5.59
CA ALA A 82 -6.66 -0.35 4.37
C ALA A 82 -5.15 -0.04 4.32
N HIS A 83 -4.52 0.27 5.45
CA HIS A 83 -3.08 0.62 5.51
C HIS A 83 -2.19 -0.57 5.16
N MET A 84 -2.47 -1.74 5.73
CA MET A 84 -1.71 -2.96 5.42
C MET A 84 -1.86 -3.36 3.95
N ILE A 85 -3.06 -3.21 3.39
CA ILE A 85 -3.28 -3.45 1.96
C ILE A 85 -2.47 -2.46 1.12
N ALA A 86 -2.36 -1.19 1.54
CA ALA A 86 -1.57 -0.19 0.83
C ALA A 86 -0.07 -0.51 0.86
N VAL A 87 0.46 -0.94 2.02
CA VAL A 87 1.85 -1.39 2.17
C VAL A 87 2.14 -2.56 1.24
N ALA A 88 1.30 -3.61 1.25
CA ALA A 88 1.48 -4.77 0.38
C ALA A 88 1.51 -4.39 -1.12
N ILE A 89 0.72 -3.39 -1.53
CA ILE A 89 0.77 -2.88 -2.92
C ILE A 89 2.11 -2.19 -3.20
N VAL A 90 2.59 -1.33 -2.29
CA VAL A 90 3.85 -0.59 -2.46
C VAL A 90 5.04 -1.54 -2.51
N GLU A 91 5.09 -2.53 -1.62
CA GLU A 91 6.13 -3.56 -1.59
C GLU A 91 6.19 -4.34 -2.89
N ALA A 92 5.03 -4.79 -3.39
CA ALA A 92 4.95 -5.52 -4.65
C ALA A 92 5.34 -4.67 -5.86
N MET A 93 5.05 -3.36 -5.83
CA MET A 93 5.44 -2.42 -6.90
C MET A 93 6.92 -2.06 -6.88
N ASN A 94 7.57 -2.12 -5.71
CA ASN A 94 8.97 -1.76 -5.55
C ASN A 94 9.66 -2.69 -4.52
N PRO A 95 10.02 -3.92 -4.93
CA PRO A 95 10.64 -4.90 -4.03
C PRO A 95 12.06 -4.50 -3.57
N ASN A 96 12.69 -3.54 -4.27
CA ASN A 96 14.02 -3.02 -3.94
C ASN A 96 13.94 -1.71 -3.15
N PHE A 97 12.93 -1.51 -2.30
CA PHE A 97 12.84 -0.38 -1.36
C PHE A 97 13.97 -0.38 -0.30
N ASP A 98 15.06 -1.11 -0.52
CA ASP A 98 16.29 -1.07 0.27
C ASP A 98 17.19 0.03 -0.27
N SER A 99 16.89 1.28 0.07
CA SER A 99 17.95 2.25 0.21
C SER A 99 17.62 3.23 1.31
N TYR A 100 18.62 3.42 2.16
CA TYR A 100 18.80 4.57 3.02
C TYR A 100 18.87 5.85 2.18
N ASP A 101 17.80 6.21 1.49
CA ASP A 101 17.64 7.55 0.93
C ASP A 101 16.90 8.36 1.98
N THR A 102 17.70 8.87 2.92
CA THR A 102 17.40 10.11 3.61
C THR A 102 17.23 11.20 2.56
N GLU A 103 16.07 11.23 1.91
CA GLU A 103 15.50 12.38 1.24
C GLU A 103 14.14 11.92 0.70
N ILE A 104 13.13 12.25 1.49
CA ILE A 104 11.72 12.38 1.09
C ILE A 104 11.58 13.07 -0.29
N GLU A 105 12.61 13.77 -0.78
CA GLU A 105 12.72 14.42 -2.09
C GLU A 105 12.83 13.44 -3.29
N ALA A 106 13.49 12.29 -3.17
CA ALA A 106 13.69 11.38 -4.31
C ALA A 106 12.39 10.62 -4.70
N TRP A 107 11.58 10.23 -3.70
CA TRP A 107 10.28 9.62 -3.95
C TRP A 107 9.28 10.65 -4.47
N ASN A 108 9.32 11.89 -3.96
CA ASN A 108 8.55 13.00 -4.50
C ASN A 108 8.92 13.29 -5.97
N ALA A 109 10.21 13.25 -6.33
CA ALA A 109 10.69 13.48 -7.70
C ALA A 109 10.26 12.36 -8.66
N TYR A 110 10.51 11.09 -8.33
CA TYR A 110 10.09 9.94 -9.16
C TYR A 110 8.57 9.89 -9.35
N TYR A 111 7.81 10.20 -8.28
CA TYR A 111 6.35 10.18 -8.33
C TYR A 111 5.76 11.36 -9.10
N PHE A 112 6.32 12.58 -8.97
CA PHE A 112 5.91 13.73 -9.79
C PHE A 112 6.14 13.47 -11.28
N GLU A 113 7.29 12.89 -11.63
CA GLU A 113 7.62 12.55 -13.02
C GLU A 113 6.72 11.44 -13.59
N MET A 114 6.35 10.44 -12.79
CA MET A 114 5.61 9.27 -13.27
C MET A 114 4.08 9.41 -13.18
N PHE A 115 3.57 10.13 -12.18
CA PHE A 115 2.14 10.19 -11.85
C PHE A 115 1.58 11.61 -11.59
N GLY A 116 2.43 12.64 -11.60
CA GLY A 116 2.00 14.03 -11.47
C GLY A 116 1.19 14.49 -12.68
N ARG A 117 -0.14 14.55 -12.53
CA ARG A 117 -1.01 15.26 -13.49
C ARG A 117 -0.79 16.76 -13.35
N LYS A 118 -0.68 17.43 -14.51
CA LYS A 118 -0.62 18.89 -14.71
C LYS A 118 -1.68 19.66 -13.92
#